data_AF-A0AAE4CAH9-F1
#
_entry.id   AF-A0AAE4CAH9-F1
#
_cell.length_a   1.000
_cell.length_b   1.000
_cell.length_c   1.000
_cell.angle_alpha   90.00
_cell.angle_beta   90.00
_cell.angle_gamma   90.00
#
_symmetry.space_group_name_H-M   'P 1'
#
loop_
_entity.id
_entity.type
_entity.pdbx_description
1 polymer ?
#
loop_
_entity_poly.entity_id
_entity_poly.type
_entity_poly.pdbx_seq_one_letter_code
_entity_poly.pdbx_strand_id
1 'polypeptide(L)'
;MGRSAVEAFDPQRLREARERAGLTQRDIAVRLLEADLAAKGRDPSSLTGEAWAKAVETERIRVIDYEQGTHAPRAVLLRRLAEALGVDAFELFAEGTPRTLVTLRSRLGLNQADVAAHLTVGRAFYARVEQGRASMRNAADQQALAAVLKISIDEVRTLTSATTPPDA
;
A
#
# COMPACT_ATOMS: atom_id res chain seq x y z
N MET A 1 -17.77 2.52 -4.55
CA MET A 1 -16.58 3.39 -4.64
C MET A 1 -15.59 3.06 -3.53
N GLY A 2 -14.79 2.03 -3.70
CA GLY A 2 -13.69 1.69 -2.80
C GLY A 2 -12.56 1.15 -3.66
N ARG A 3 -11.32 1.23 -3.17
CA ARG A 3 -10.06 0.86 -3.87
C ARG A 3 -9.35 2.03 -4.58
N SER A 4 -9.19 3.16 -3.89
CA SER A 4 -8.40 4.30 -4.38
C SER A 4 -6.96 3.90 -4.62
N ALA A 5 -6.37 4.41 -5.71
CA ALA A 5 -4.93 4.31 -5.94
C ALA A 5 -4.16 5.03 -4.82
N VAL A 6 -2.90 4.67 -4.61
CA VAL A 6 -2.06 5.34 -3.60
C VAL A 6 -1.54 6.64 -4.21
N GLU A 7 -2.12 7.76 -3.79
CA GLU A 7 -1.77 9.10 -4.29
C GLU A 7 -0.30 9.48 -4.06
N ALA A 8 0.29 8.96 -2.98
CA ALA A 8 1.69 9.20 -2.65
C ALA A 8 2.70 8.42 -3.52
N PHE A 9 2.23 7.47 -4.35
CA PHE A 9 3.11 6.66 -5.18
C PHE A 9 3.84 7.51 -6.23
N ASP A 10 5.14 7.27 -6.39
CA ASP A 10 5.99 7.94 -7.38
C ASP A 10 6.50 6.93 -8.43
N PRO A 11 6.10 7.09 -9.72
CA PRO A 11 6.57 6.28 -10.83
C PRO A 11 8.09 6.20 -10.97
N GLN A 12 8.77 7.32 -10.74
CA GLN A 12 10.21 7.42 -10.93
C GLN A 12 10.95 6.66 -9.83
N ARG A 13 10.44 6.72 -8.59
CA ARG A 13 10.98 5.93 -7.47
C ARG A 13 10.85 4.43 -7.68
N LEU A 14 9.74 3.97 -8.29
CA LEU A 14 9.61 2.56 -8.70
C LEU A 14 10.70 2.17 -9.70
N ARG A 15 10.88 2.97 -10.75
CA ARG A 15 11.89 2.72 -11.77
C ARG A 15 13.30 2.68 -11.19
N GLU A 16 13.65 3.66 -10.36
CA GLU A 16 14.95 3.75 -9.72
C GLU A 16 15.22 2.59 -8.76
N ALA A 17 14.22 2.20 -7.95
CA ALA A 17 14.33 1.04 -7.07
C ALA A 17 14.54 -0.26 -7.88
N ARG A 18 13.81 -0.41 -8.99
CA ARG A 18 13.99 -1.54 -9.91
C ARG A 18 15.40 -1.59 -10.49
N GLU A 19 15.89 -0.47 -11.02
CA GLU A 19 17.21 -0.37 -11.65
C GLU A 19 18.33 -0.61 -10.63
N ARG A 20 18.19 -0.08 -9.42
CA ARG A 20 19.12 -0.33 -8.30
C ARG A 20 19.17 -1.80 -7.90
N ALA A 21 18.03 -2.50 -7.95
CA ALA A 21 17.94 -3.93 -7.70
C ALA A 21 18.43 -4.81 -8.87
N GLY A 22 18.81 -4.20 -10.01
CA GLY A 22 19.26 -4.93 -11.20
C GLY A 22 18.15 -5.73 -11.88
N LEU A 23 16.88 -5.36 -11.67
CA LEU A 23 15.72 -6.09 -12.18
C LEU A 23 15.18 -5.47 -13.46
N THR A 24 14.65 -6.31 -14.34
CA THR A 24 13.82 -5.87 -15.47
C THR A 24 12.37 -5.72 -15.04
N GLN A 25 11.56 -5.01 -15.85
CA GLN A 25 10.11 -4.93 -15.64
C GLN A 25 9.47 -6.34 -15.69
N ARG A 26 10.03 -7.24 -16.50
CA ARG A 26 9.60 -8.64 -16.59
C ARG A 26 9.90 -9.40 -15.30
N ASP A 27 11.03 -9.15 -14.65
CA ASP A 27 11.36 -9.80 -13.38
C ASP A 27 10.40 -9.39 -12.26
N ILE A 28 10.04 -8.09 -12.20
CA ILE A 28 8.98 -7.63 -11.28
C ILE A 28 7.66 -8.31 -11.61
N ALA A 29 7.27 -8.37 -12.89
CA ALA A 29 6.03 -9.01 -13.30
C ALA A 29 5.94 -10.49 -12.89
N VAL A 30 7.05 -11.24 -13.03
CA VAL A 30 7.16 -12.61 -12.54
C VAL A 30 6.94 -12.67 -11.04
N ARG A 31 7.66 -11.87 -10.25
CA ARG A 31 7.53 -11.85 -8.78
C ARG A 31 6.11 -11.48 -8.32
N LEU A 32 5.47 -10.52 -8.98
CA LEU A 32 4.09 -10.13 -8.68
C LEU A 32 3.10 -11.26 -8.98
N LEU A 33 3.27 -11.95 -10.10
CA LEU A 33 2.42 -13.08 -10.49
C LEU A 33 2.58 -14.25 -9.51
N GLU A 34 3.81 -14.58 -9.13
CA GLU A 34 4.09 -15.62 -8.13
C GLU A 34 3.44 -15.29 -6.78
N ALA A 35 3.60 -14.05 -6.31
CA ALA A 35 2.98 -13.59 -5.06
C ALA A 35 1.43 -13.64 -5.13
N ASP A 36 0.85 -13.32 -6.29
CA ASP A 36 -0.59 -13.40 -6.48
C ASP A 36 -1.12 -14.83 -6.50
N LEU A 37 -0.41 -15.75 -7.16
CA LEU A 37 -0.73 -17.17 -7.18
C LEU A 37 -0.61 -17.79 -5.79
N ALA A 38 0.48 -17.48 -5.07
CA ALA A 38 0.69 -17.92 -3.70
C ALA A 38 -0.43 -17.43 -2.76
N ALA A 39 -0.83 -16.16 -2.87
CA ALA A 39 -1.96 -15.60 -2.10
C ALA A 39 -3.31 -16.28 -2.41
N LYS A 40 -3.43 -16.89 -3.60
CA LYS A 40 -4.60 -17.68 -4.02
C LYS A 40 -4.45 -19.18 -3.73
N GLY A 41 -3.37 -19.60 -3.07
CA GLY A 41 -3.07 -21.01 -2.81
C GLY A 41 -2.81 -21.83 -4.07
N ARG A 42 -2.33 -21.20 -5.15
CA ARG A 42 -2.01 -21.85 -6.43
C ARG A 42 -0.50 -21.95 -6.62
N ASP A 43 -0.05 -23.11 -7.09
CA ASP A 43 1.34 -23.33 -7.47
C ASP A 43 1.60 -22.75 -8.89
N PRO A 44 2.62 -21.91 -9.11
CA PRO A 44 3.06 -21.49 -10.44
C PRO A 44 3.25 -22.64 -11.45
N SER A 45 3.71 -23.81 -10.99
CA SER A 45 3.92 -25.01 -11.83
C SER A 45 2.61 -25.57 -12.42
N SER A 46 1.46 -25.16 -11.87
CA SER A 46 0.14 -25.55 -12.38
C SER A 46 -0.24 -24.90 -13.72
N LEU A 47 0.49 -23.87 -14.14
CA LEU A 47 0.27 -23.18 -15.40
C LEU A 47 1.14 -23.77 -16.52
N THR A 48 0.59 -23.86 -17.73
CA THR A 48 1.38 -24.18 -18.92
C THR A 48 2.37 -23.06 -19.23
N GLY A 49 3.46 -23.38 -19.95
CA GLY A 49 4.44 -22.37 -20.36
C GLY A 49 3.84 -21.20 -21.15
N GLU A 50 2.83 -21.47 -21.99
CA GLU A 50 2.11 -20.44 -22.74
C GLU A 50 1.24 -19.57 -21.82
N ALA A 51 0.46 -20.20 -20.92
CA ALA A 51 -0.38 -19.47 -19.97
C ALA A 51 0.44 -18.60 -19.02
N TRP A 52 1.58 -19.12 -18.57
CA TRP A 52 2.57 -18.39 -17.78
C TRP A 52 3.11 -17.18 -18.54
N ALA A 53 3.60 -17.37 -19.78
CA ALA A 53 4.16 -16.29 -20.59
C ALA A 53 3.15 -15.17 -20.81
N LYS A 54 1.89 -15.51 -21.09
CA LYS A 54 0.79 -14.55 -21.25
C LYS A 54 0.49 -13.79 -19.96
N ALA A 55 0.48 -14.47 -18.82
CA ALA A 55 0.23 -13.85 -17.52
C ALA A 55 1.37 -12.89 -17.13
N VAL A 56 2.63 -13.30 -17.33
CA VAL A 56 3.80 -12.45 -17.11
C VAL A 56 3.75 -11.21 -17.99
N GLU A 57 3.37 -11.34 -19.26
CA GLU A 57 3.28 -10.20 -20.16
C GLU A 57 2.19 -9.20 -19.72
N THR A 58 1.06 -9.72 -19.24
CA THR A 58 -0.02 -8.89 -18.69
C THR A 58 0.44 -8.08 -17.48
N GLU A 59 1.17 -8.70 -16.54
CA GLU A 59 1.72 -7.98 -15.39
C GLU A 59 2.86 -7.04 -15.79
N ARG A 60 3.66 -7.38 -16.81
CA ARG A 60 4.73 -6.51 -17.33
C ARG A 60 4.17 -5.21 -17.89
N ILE A 61 3.08 -5.27 -18.66
CA ILE A 61 2.39 -4.07 -19.16
C ILE A 61 1.93 -3.19 -18.00
N ARG A 62 1.39 -3.79 -16.93
CA ARG A 62 0.98 -3.04 -15.74
C ARG A 62 2.16 -2.37 -15.03
N VAL A 63 3.32 -3.04 -14.93
CA VAL A 63 4.55 -2.44 -14.37
C VAL A 63 5.01 -1.25 -15.24
N ILE A 64 4.92 -1.37 -16.56
CA ILE A 64 5.21 -0.25 -17.49
C ILE A 64 4.27 0.93 -17.23
N ASP A 65 2.97 0.68 -17.13
CA ASP A 65 1.98 1.72 -16.86
C ASP A 65 2.26 2.45 -15.54
N TYR A 66 2.74 1.73 -14.53
CA TYR A 66 3.17 2.32 -13.25
C TYR A 66 4.42 3.16 -13.39
N GLU A 67 5.46 2.67 -14.06
CA GLU A 67 6.71 3.43 -14.27
C GLU A 67 6.52 4.65 -15.18
N GLN A 68 5.54 4.63 -16.07
CA GLN A 68 5.16 5.77 -16.91
C GLN A 68 4.19 6.74 -16.21
N GLY A 69 3.65 6.36 -15.05
CA GLY A 69 2.67 7.16 -14.33
C GLY A 69 1.29 7.23 -14.98
N THR A 70 0.99 6.36 -15.96
CA THR A 70 -0.37 6.29 -16.54
C THR A 70 -1.37 5.69 -15.56
N HIS A 71 -0.87 4.85 -14.64
CA HIS A 71 -1.63 4.27 -13.54
C HIS A 71 -0.84 4.34 -12.24
N ALA A 72 -1.57 4.41 -11.13
CA ALA A 72 -0.99 4.24 -9.81
C ALA A 72 -1.47 2.92 -9.17
N PRO A 73 -0.60 2.17 -8.47
CA PRO A 73 -0.96 0.94 -7.81
C PRO A 73 -1.92 1.21 -6.64
N ARG A 74 -2.73 0.20 -6.33
CA ARG A 74 -3.48 0.14 -5.06
C ARG A 74 -2.54 -0.27 -3.93
N ALA A 75 -2.93 0.00 -2.68
CA ALA A 75 -2.12 -0.32 -1.51
C ALA A 75 -1.58 -1.77 -1.52
N VAL A 76 -2.43 -2.77 -1.73
CA VAL A 76 -2.00 -4.18 -1.77
C VAL A 76 -0.92 -4.41 -2.84
N LEU A 77 -1.07 -3.82 -4.03
CA LEU A 77 -0.11 -3.98 -5.13
C LEU A 77 1.18 -3.18 -4.88
N LEU A 78 1.08 -1.99 -4.30
CA LEU A 78 2.23 -1.21 -3.83
C LEU A 78 3.07 -2.04 -2.85
N ARG A 79 2.42 -2.70 -1.88
CA ARG A 79 3.12 -3.56 -0.92
C ARG A 79 3.85 -4.70 -1.61
N ARG A 80 3.20 -5.37 -2.57
CA ARG A 80 3.81 -6.44 -3.37
C ARG A 80 4.97 -5.94 -4.23
N LEU A 81 4.88 -4.74 -4.80
CA LEU A 81 5.98 -4.11 -5.53
C LEU A 81 7.19 -3.89 -4.61
N ALA A 82 6.97 -3.31 -3.43
CA ALA A 82 8.02 -3.08 -2.45
C ALA A 82 8.69 -4.40 -2.01
N GLU A 83 7.89 -5.44 -1.74
CA GLU A 83 8.39 -6.78 -1.42
C GLU A 83 9.18 -7.41 -2.58
N ALA A 84 8.67 -7.30 -3.81
CA ALA A 84 9.36 -7.78 -5.01
C ALA A 84 10.69 -7.07 -5.25
N LEU A 85 10.82 -5.82 -4.80
CA LEU A 85 12.04 -5.00 -4.89
C LEU A 85 12.96 -5.16 -3.67
N GLY A 86 12.47 -5.74 -2.57
CA GLY A 86 13.19 -5.83 -1.30
C GLY A 86 13.36 -4.48 -0.58
N VAL A 87 12.45 -3.53 -0.78
CA VAL A 87 12.49 -2.17 -0.19
C VAL A 87 11.30 -1.93 0.74
N ASP A 88 11.38 -0.92 1.61
CA ASP A 88 10.19 -0.43 2.30
C ASP A 88 9.28 0.32 1.32
N ALA A 89 7.96 0.17 1.44
CA ALA A 89 7.03 0.82 0.50
C ALA A 89 7.08 2.36 0.55
N PHE A 90 7.62 2.97 1.62
CA PHE A 90 7.91 4.40 1.64
C PHE A 90 8.97 4.81 0.61
N GLU A 91 9.89 3.92 0.20
CA GLU A 91 10.86 4.24 -0.85
C GLU A 91 10.20 4.48 -2.21
N LEU A 92 9.01 3.91 -2.41
CA LEU A 92 8.20 4.08 -3.63
C LEU A 92 7.27 5.29 -3.57
N PHE A 93 7.32 6.08 -2.49
CA PHE A 93 6.56 7.32 -2.38
C PHE A 93 7.37 8.51 -2.87
N ALA A 94 6.65 9.54 -3.30
CA ALA A 94 7.25 10.82 -3.65
C ALA A 94 8.08 11.37 -2.49
N GLU A 95 9.16 12.07 -2.83
CA GLU A 95 10.03 12.67 -1.82
C GLU A 95 9.26 13.64 -0.91
N GLY A 96 9.55 13.60 0.39
CA GLY A 96 8.87 14.45 1.36
C GLY A 96 7.42 14.05 1.66
N THR A 97 6.94 12.89 1.17
CA THR A 97 5.60 12.39 1.51
C THR A 97 5.38 12.38 3.02
N PRO A 98 4.34 13.06 3.53
CA PRO A 98 4.09 13.14 4.96
C PRO A 98 3.65 11.79 5.53
N ARG A 99 4.05 11.54 6.78
CA ARG A 99 3.60 10.38 7.55
C ARG A 99 2.20 10.66 8.10
N THR A 100 1.19 10.21 7.38
CA THR A 100 -0.22 10.29 7.75
C THR A 100 -0.77 8.89 7.98
N LEU A 101 -1.93 8.76 8.61
CA LEU A 101 -2.61 7.46 8.73
C LEU A 101 -2.82 6.80 7.36
N VAL A 102 -3.10 7.59 6.31
CA VAL A 102 -3.27 7.11 4.94
C VAL A 102 -1.97 6.52 4.38
N THR A 103 -0.83 7.22 4.53
CA THR A 103 0.45 6.76 3.97
C THR A 103 1.01 5.57 4.76
N LEU A 104 0.89 5.59 6.09
CA LEU A 104 1.25 4.46 6.97
C LEU A 104 0.44 3.19 6.67
N ARG A 105 -0.87 3.34 6.46
CA ARG A 105 -1.74 2.24 6.06
C ARG A 105 -1.37 1.70 4.68
N SER A 106 -1.13 2.61 3.72
CA SER A 106 -0.78 2.24 2.35
C SER A 106 0.55 1.49 2.27
N ARG A 107 1.54 1.86 3.10
CA ARG A 107 2.83 1.14 3.25
C ARG A 107 2.64 -0.36 3.55
N LEU A 108 1.60 -0.70 4.29
CA LEU A 108 1.30 -2.07 4.71
C LEU A 108 0.34 -2.79 3.75
N GLY A 109 -0.03 -2.15 2.66
CA GLY A 109 -0.98 -2.69 1.70
C GLY A 109 -2.43 -2.69 2.16
N LEU A 110 -2.73 -2.03 3.28
CA LEU A 110 -4.06 -2.02 3.89
C LEU A 110 -4.95 -0.96 3.25
N ASN A 111 -6.25 -1.22 3.19
CA ASN A 111 -7.29 -0.25 2.88
C ASN A 111 -8.07 0.15 4.15
N GLN A 112 -8.90 1.20 4.07
CA GLN A 112 -9.67 1.70 5.23
C GLN A 112 -10.57 0.64 5.87
N ALA A 113 -11.16 -0.26 5.08
CA ALA A 113 -11.99 -1.33 5.58
C ALA A 113 -11.17 -2.36 6.36
N ASP A 114 -9.95 -2.66 5.90
CA ASP A 114 -9.05 -3.59 6.60
C ASP A 114 -8.73 -3.05 7.99
N VAL A 115 -8.31 -1.78 8.09
CA VAL A 115 -7.99 -1.18 9.40
C VAL A 115 -9.24 -1.07 10.27
N ALA A 116 -10.36 -0.60 9.73
CA ALA A 116 -11.60 -0.50 10.48
C ALA A 116 -12.06 -1.86 11.05
N ALA A 117 -11.90 -2.94 10.28
CA ALA A 117 -12.20 -4.30 10.74
C ALA A 117 -11.27 -4.74 11.88
N HIS A 118 -9.96 -4.47 11.81
CA HIS A 118 -9.02 -4.79 12.90
C HIS A 118 -9.34 -4.02 14.20
N LEU A 119 -9.84 -2.79 14.07
CA LEU A 119 -10.23 -1.97 15.21
C LEU A 119 -11.65 -2.25 15.70
N THR A 120 -12.43 -3.08 15.01
CA THR A 120 -13.87 -3.28 15.28
C THR A 120 -14.66 -1.96 15.27
N VAL A 121 -14.28 -1.01 14.41
CA VAL A 121 -14.96 0.28 14.24
C VAL A 121 -15.62 0.39 12.87
N GLY A 122 -16.57 1.32 12.72
CA GLY A 122 -17.17 1.60 11.42
C GLY A 122 -16.16 2.23 10.43
N ARG A 123 -16.14 1.76 9.18
CA ARG A 123 -15.30 2.32 8.11
C ARG A 123 -15.44 3.85 7.96
N ALA A 124 -16.67 4.37 8.05
CA ALA A 124 -16.95 5.79 7.94
C ALA A 124 -16.38 6.61 9.13
N PHE A 125 -16.32 6.00 10.32
CA PHE A 125 -15.65 6.61 11.46
C PHE A 125 -14.14 6.69 11.22
N TYR A 126 -13.51 5.57 10.85
CA TYR A 126 -12.07 5.55 10.57
C TYR A 126 -11.68 6.51 9.43
N ALA A 127 -12.48 6.60 8.37
CA ALA A 127 -12.26 7.57 7.30
C ALA A 127 -12.29 9.03 7.78
N ARG A 128 -13.20 9.38 8.71
CA ARG A 128 -13.20 10.72 9.33
C ARG A 128 -11.98 10.96 10.20
N VAL A 129 -11.45 9.93 10.87
CA VAL A 129 -10.20 10.01 11.63
C VAL A 129 -9.03 10.30 10.69
N GLU A 130 -8.89 9.57 9.57
CA GLU A 130 -7.86 9.83 8.55
C GLU A 130 -7.94 11.25 7.96
N GLN A 131 -9.14 11.83 7.91
CA GLN A 131 -9.38 13.20 7.42
C GLN A 131 -9.21 14.27 8.50
N GLY A 132 -8.88 13.91 9.75
CA GLY A 132 -8.83 14.83 10.89
C GLY A 132 -10.21 15.35 11.34
N ARG A 133 -11.31 14.81 10.80
CA ARG A 133 -12.70 15.19 11.11
C ARG A 133 -13.28 14.47 12.33
N ALA A 134 -12.53 13.53 12.89
CA ALA A 134 -12.87 12.83 14.13
C ALA A 134 -11.59 12.50 14.90
N SER A 135 -11.65 12.51 16.23
CA SER A 135 -10.56 12.01 17.07
C SER A 135 -10.80 10.57 17.47
N MET A 136 -9.75 9.75 17.45
CA MET A 136 -9.75 8.43 18.08
C MET A 136 -9.12 8.57 19.46
N ARG A 137 -9.94 8.76 20.50
CA ARG A 137 -9.47 9.00 21.89
C ARG A 137 -9.44 7.74 22.76
N ASN A 138 -10.09 6.66 22.32
CA ASN A 138 -10.10 5.41 23.04
C ASN A 138 -8.69 4.79 23.05
N ALA A 139 -8.14 4.56 24.25
CA ALA A 139 -6.80 4.01 24.41
C ALA A 139 -6.65 2.60 23.81
N ALA A 140 -7.69 1.76 23.89
CA ALA A 140 -7.68 0.42 23.31
C ALA A 140 -7.61 0.49 21.78
N ASP A 141 -8.42 1.35 21.15
CA ASP A 141 -8.42 1.53 19.69
C ASP A 141 -7.10 2.15 19.21
N GLN A 142 -6.51 3.09 19.97
CA GLN A 142 -5.20 3.66 19.67
C GLN A 142 -4.08 2.60 19.75
N GLN A 143 -4.12 1.72 20.76
CA GLN A 143 -3.16 0.62 20.89
C GLN A 143 -3.31 -0.39 19.74
N ALA A 144 -4.55 -0.76 19.39
CA ALA A 144 -4.82 -1.62 18.26
C ALA A 144 -4.35 -0.97 16.94
N LEU A 145 -4.56 0.34 16.76
CA LEU A 145 -4.11 1.07 15.59
C LEU A 145 -2.57 1.12 15.50
N ALA A 146 -1.89 1.30 16.62
CA ALA A 146 -0.42 1.27 16.68
C ALA A 146 0.12 -0.10 16.25
N ALA A 147 -0.49 -1.19 16.73
CA ALA A 147 -0.14 -2.54 16.35
C ALA A 147 -0.39 -2.81 14.85
N VAL A 148 -1.55 -2.39 14.34
CA VAL A 148 -1.92 -2.55 12.92
C VAL A 148 -0.98 -1.78 12.00
N LEU A 149 -0.67 -0.52 12.32
CA LEU A 149 0.19 0.35 11.50
C LEU A 149 1.69 0.13 11.72
N LYS A 150 2.06 -0.69 12.70
CA LYS A 150 3.45 -0.96 13.10
C LYS A 150 4.20 0.34 13.40
N ILE A 151 3.61 1.18 14.23
CA ILE A 151 4.17 2.44 14.73
C ILE A 151 4.01 2.54 16.24
N SER A 152 4.65 3.52 16.87
CA SER A 152 4.51 3.73 18.32
C SER A 152 3.12 4.26 18.69
N ILE A 153 2.70 3.99 19.92
CA ILE A 153 1.45 4.53 20.47
C ILE A 153 1.47 6.06 20.51
N ASP A 154 2.63 6.67 20.73
CA ASP A 154 2.76 8.13 20.78
C ASP A 154 2.61 8.75 19.38
N GLU A 155 3.16 8.12 18.34
CA GLU A 155 2.93 8.54 16.95
C GLU A 155 1.42 8.44 16.59
N VAL A 156 0.73 7.37 17.02
CA VAL A 156 -0.72 7.26 16.84
C VAL A 156 -1.46 8.40 17.55
N ARG A 157 -1.11 8.70 18.80
CA ARG A 157 -1.75 9.78 19.57
C ARG A 157 -1.59 11.13 18.88
N THR A 158 -0.40 11.43 18.37
CA THR A 158 -0.14 12.65 17.59
C THR A 158 -0.95 12.69 16.29
N LEU A 159 -1.07 11.56 15.58
CA LEU A 159 -1.81 11.50 14.31
C LEU A 159 -3.33 11.44 14.47
N THR A 160 -3.83 11.08 15.66
CA THR A 160 -5.27 10.91 15.93
C THR A 160 -5.85 11.96 16.88
N SER A 161 -5.02 12.77 17.52
CA SER A 161 -5.46 14.02 18.14
C SER A 161 -6.03 14.89 17.04
N ALA A 162 -7.33 15.20 17.07
CA ALA A 162 -7.90 16.08 16.05
C ALA A 162 -7.11 17.39 16.03
N THR A 163 -6.73 17.83 14.84
CA THR A 163 -6.53 19.25 14.61
C THR A 163 -7.88 19.89 14.87
N THR A 164 -8.00 20.67 15.94
CA THR A 164 -9.09 21.66 16.04
C THR A 164 -9.12 22.38 14.69
N PRO A 165 -10.22 22.38 13.93
CA PRO A 165 -10.28 23.24 12.75
C PRO A 165 -10.00 24.65 13.25
N PRO A 166 -9.09 25.44 12.62
CA PRO A 166 -9.14 26.87 12.85
C PRO A 166 -10.57 27.31 12.51
N ASP A 167 -11.21 28.00 13.45
CA ASP A 167 -12.59 28.47 13.34
C ASP A 167 -12.88 28.98 11.91
N ALA A 168 -13.94 28.44 11.30
CA ALA A 168 -14.56 28.98 10.10
C ALA A 168 -15.80 29.79 10.52
#